data_AF-A0A448WB70-F1
#
_entry.id   AF-A0A448WB70-F1
#
_cell.length_a   1.000
_cell.length_b   1.000
_cell.length_c   1.000
_cell.angle_alpha   90.00
_cell.angle_beta   90.00
_cell.angle_gamma   90.00
#
_symmetry.space_group_name_H-M   'P 1'
#
loop_
_entity.id
_entity.type
_entity.pdbx_description
1 polymer ?
#
loop_
_entity_poly.entity_id
_entity_poly.type
_entity_poly.pdbx_seq_one_letter_code
_entity_poly.pdbx_strand_id
1 'polypeptide(L)'
;MKNSARIIRTSVFGMDSNNKIRDSFVFPQNNLAITSIDVQSVEPVDQRTRDSLQKSVQLAIEITTNSQEAAAKHEANCREQEAKGRLERQRIEDEVAAEKGRQRLLELQVESAAMESTGQAKAEAMSRAESSIIEAKGTVERAKLKSQALELETVGYTFCLRSRILY
;
A
#
# COMPACT_ATOMS: atom_id res chain seq x y z
N MET A 1 56.06 0.42 -8.53
CA MET A 1 56.51 0.52 -9.94
C MET A 1 56.13 1.83 -10.65
N LYS A 2 55.03 2.52 -10.30
CA LYS A 2 54.54 3.71 -11.04
C LYS A 2 55.53 4.88 -11.24
N ASN A 3 56.61 4.97 -10.44
CA ASN A 3 57.60 6.07 -10.51
C ASN A 3 59.02 5.62 -10.93
N SER A 4 59.20 4.39 -11.40
CA SER A 4 60.53 3.82 -11.72
C SER A 4 61.27 4.62 -12.79
N ALA A 5 60.60 5.00 -13.88
CA ALA A 5 61.21 5.76 -14.97
C ALA A 5 61.78 7.12 -14.51
N ARG A 6 61.06 7.81 -13.61
CA ARG A 6 61.53 9.09 -13.04
C ARG A 6 62.75 8.88 -12.16
N ILE A 7 62.73 7.88 -11.27
CA ILE A 7 63.83 7.58 -10.36
C ILE A 7 65.12 7.26 -11.14
N ILE A 8 65.03 6.41 -12.17
CA ILE A 8 66.18 6.02 -12.99
C ILE A 8 66.76 7.22 -13.74
N ARG A 9 65.92 8.06 -14.36
CA ARG A 9 66.38 9.28 -15.04
C ARG A 9 67.04 10.27 -14.08
N THR A 10 66.48 10.47 -12.90
CA THR A 10 67.07 11.31 -11.85
C THR A 10 68.43 10.77 -11.41
N SER A 11 68.59 9.45 -11.26
CA SER A 11 69.85 8.83 -10.86
C SER A 11 70.96 8.96 -11.89
N VAL A 12 70.64 8.99 -13.20
CA VAL A 12 71.65 9.04 -14.27
C VAL A 12 71.99 10.47 -14.68
N PHE A 13 71.00 11.35 -14.83
CA PHE A 13 71.25 12.74 -15.25
C PHE A 13 71.59 13.68 -14.08
N GLY A 14 71.29 13.25 -12.85
CA GLY A 14 71.38 14.11 -11.68
C GLY A 14 70.27 15.18 -11.65
N MET A 15 70.24 15.93 -10.54
CA MET A 15 69.32 17.06 -10.37
C MET A 15 70.11 18.37 -10.48
N ASP A 16 69.48 19.36 -11.07
CA ASP A 16 70.03 20.72 -11.12
C ASP A 16 69.73 21.49 -9.82
N SER A 17 70.34 22.67 -9.66
CA SER A 17 70.14 23.57 -8.50
C SER A 17 68.67 23.92 -8.20
N ASN A 18 67.78 23.80 -9.18
CA ASN A 18 66.32 23.99 -9.07
C ASN A 18 65.52 22.68 -8.90
N ASN A 19 66.18 21.58 -8.52
CA ASN A 19 65.58 20.25 -8.30
C ASN A 19 64.86 19.66 -9.53
N LYS A 20 65.23 20.10 -10.74
CA LYS A 20 64.77 19.56 -12.02
C LYS A 20 65.80 18.55 -12.56
N ILE A 21 65.31 17.51 -13.23
CA ILE A 21 66.16 16.49 -13.88
C ILE A 21 66.87 17.14 -15.07
N ARG A 22 68.18 16.93 -15.21
CA ARG A 22 68.93 17.43 -16.37
C ARG A 22 68.58 16.62 -17.62
N ASP A 23 68.57 17.28 -18.78
CA ASP A 23 68.16 16.64 -20.04
C ASP A 23 69.29 15.84 -20.71
N SER A 24 70.55 16.09 -20.35
CA SER A 24 71.69 15.35 -20.89
C SER A 24 72.85 15.26 -19.90
N PHE A 25 73.60 14.17 -19.96
CA PHE A 25 74.82 13.97 -19.18
C PHE A 25 76.01 13.75 -20.11
N VAL A 26 77.06 14.54 -19.96
CA VAL A 26 78.25 14.49 -20.83
C VAL A 26 79.46 14.06 -20.02
N PHE A 27 80.17 13.03 -20.51
CA PHE A 27 81.45 12.60 -19.94
C PHE A 27 82.59 13.48 -20.48
N PRO A 28 83.30 14.25 -19.63
CA PRO A 28 84.31 15.22 -20.08
C PRO A 28 85.59 14.59 -20.63
N GLN A 29 85.81 13.29 -20.39
CA GLN A 29 87.04 12.58 -20.78
C GLN A 29 87.02 12.09 -22.23
N ASN A 30 85.84 11.83 -22.78
CA ASN A 30 85.66 11.24 -24.12
C ASN A 30 84.54 11.90 -24.92
N ASN A 31 83.96 12.99 -24.41
CA ASN A 31 82.83 13.72 -24.97
C ASN A 31 81.59 12.86 -25.29
N LEU A 32 81.41 11.72 -24.62
CA LEU A 32 80.21 10.92 -24.76
C LEU A 32 79.03 11.62 -24.07
N ALA A 33 78.00 11.96 -24.84
CA ALA A 33 76.78 12.59 -24.34
C ALA A 33 75.62 11.58 -24.32
N ILE A 34 75.06 11.35 -23.13
CA ILE A 34 73.79 10.62 -22.96
C ILE A 34 72.67 11.66 -22.99
N THR A 35 71.74 11.55 -23.94
CA THR A 35 70.64 12.50 -24.17
C THR A 35 69.28 11.97 -23.76
N SER A 36 69.10 10.65 -23.71
CA SER A 36 67.85 10.02 -23.31
C SER A 36 68.10 8.61 -22.78
N ILE A 37 67.22 8.17 -21.89
CA ILE A 37 67.23 6.83 -21.32
C ILE A 37 65.83 6.27 -21.44
N ASP A 38 65.75 5.11 -22.09
CA ASP A 38 64.52 4.38 -22.32
C ASP A 38 64.53 3.11 -21.48
N VAL A 39 63.63 3.06 -20.51
CA VAL A 39 63.42 1.88 -19.66
C VAL A 39 62.44 0.96 -20.38
N GLN A 40 62.95 -0.12 -20.98
CA GLN A 40 62.13 -1.04 -21.79
C GLN A 40 61.32 -2.02 -20.94
N SER A 41 61.92 -2.58 -19.87
CA SER A 41 61.24 -3.50 -18.96
C SER A 41 61.80 -3.37 -17.55
N VAL A 42 60.94 -3.64 -16.55
CA VAL A 42 61.33 -3.73 -15.14
C VAL A 42 60.60 -4.94 -14.56
N GLU A 43 61.33 -6.03 -14.37
CA GLU A 43 60.79 -7.27 -13.83
C GLU A 43 61.47 -7.64 -12.52
N PRO A 44 60.71 -8.15 -11.52
CA PRO A 44 61.31 -8.72 -10.33
C PRO A 44 62.03 -10.02 -10.67
N VAL A 45 63.27 -10.12 -10.21
CA VAL A 45 64.15 -11.29 -10.41
C VAL A 45 63.75 -12.44 -9.48
N ASP A 46 63.24 -12.13 -8.29
CA ASP A 46 62.79 -13.13 -7.32
C ASP A 46 61.39 -13.65 -7.68
N GLN A 47 61.29 -14.96 -7.89
CA GLN A 47 60.05 -15.65 -8.25
C GLN A 47 58.97 -15.47 -7.17
N ARG A 48 59.35 -15.49 -5.88
CA ARG A 48 58.37 -15.30 -4.79
C ARG A 48 57.74 -13.91 -4.84
N THR A 49 58.55 -12.88 -5.09
CA THR A 49 58.08 -11.49 -5.24
C THR A 49 57.14 -11.35 -6.44
N ARG A 50 57.44 -12.02 -7.56
CA ARG A 50 56.55 -12.05 -8.73
C ARG A 50 55.19 -12.67 -8.41
N ASP A 51 55.18 -13.83 -7.77
CA ASP A 51 53.95 -14.54 -7.40
C ASP A 51 53.11 -13.73 -6.39
N SER A 52 53.75 -13.08 -5.42
CA SER A 52 53.08 -12.19 -4.45
C SER A 52 52.43 -10.97 -5.11
N LEU A 53 53.10 -10.37 -6.10
CA LEU A 53 52.52 -9.27 -6.88
C LEU A 53 51.33 -9.74 -7.71
N GLN A 54 51.42 -10.90 -8.35
CA GLN A 54 50.31 -11.47 -9.12
C GLN A 54 49.09 -11.76 -8.24
N LYS A 55 49.28 -12.35 -7.06
CA LYS A 55 48.21 -12.57 -6.07
C LYS A 55 47.59 -11.25 -5.61
N SER A 56 48.41 -10.21 -5.42
CA SER A 56 47.91 -8.88 -5.03
C SER A 56 47.02 -8.26 -6.10
N VAL A 57 47.37 -8.42 -7.38
CA VAL A 57 46.53 -7.97 -8.51
C VAL A 57 45.23 -8.75 -8.57
N GLN A 58 45.28 -10.08 -8.41
CA GLN A 58 44.09 -10.92 -8.39
C GLN A 58 43.13 -10.52 -7.26
N LEU A 59 43.66 -10.32 -6.05
CA LEU A 59 42.88 -9.84 -4.91
C LEU A 59 42.30 -8.46 -5.15
N ALA A 60 43.04 -7.54 -5.80
CA ALA A 60 42.51 -6.22 -6.13
C ALA A 60 41.31 -6.33 -7.10
N ILE A 61 41.39 -7.20 -8.10
CA ILE A 61 40.28 -7.47 -9.01
C ILE A 61 39.09 -8.05 -8.25
N GLU A 62 39.31 -9.05 -7.41
CA GLU A 62 38.27 -9.68 -6.60
C GLU A 62 37.58 -8.67 -5.68
N ILE A 63 38.35 -7.81 -5.00
CA ILE A 63 37.81 -6.73 -4.17
C ILE A 63 36.95 -5.78 -5.00
N THR A 64 37.41 -5.38 -6.20
CA THR A 64 36.63 -4.49 -7.06
C THR A 64 35.35 -5.16 -7.56
N THR A 65 35.40 -6.44 -7.91
CA THR A 65 34.23 -7.21 -8.36
C THR A 65 33.23 -7.39 -7.21
N ASN A 66 33.69 -7.82 -6.03
CA ASN A 66 32.85 -8.00 -4.86
C ASN A 66 32.22 -6.66 -4.41
N SER A 67 32.97 -5.56 -4.51
CA SER A 67 32.44 -4.23 -4.22
C SER A 67 31.36 -3.81 -5.22
N GLN A 68 31.51 -4.10 -6.52
CA GLN A 68 30.50 -3.80 -7.53
C GLN A 68 29.25 -4.68 -7.33
N GLU A 69 29.43 -5.97 -7.06
CA GLU A 69 28.32 -6.88 -6.78
C GLU A 69 27.54 -6.46 -5.52
N ALA A 70 28.24 -6.14 -4.43
CA ALA A 70 27.62 -5.67 -3.21
C ALA A 70 26.82 -4.39 -3.43
N ALA A 71 27.33 -3.44 -4.21
CA ALA A 71 26.62 -2.22 -4.57
C ALA A 71 25.36 -2.51 -5.40
N ALA A 72 25.46 -3.36 -6.42
CA ALA A 72 24.32 -3.75 -7.25
C ALA A 72 23.23 -4.47 -6.45
N LYS A 73 23.64 -5.37 -5.55
CA LYS A 73 22.72 -6.09 -4.65
C LYS A 73 22.05 -5.14 -3.67
N HIS A 74 22.79 -4.19 -3.11
CA HIS A 74 22.23 -3.18 -2.22
C HIS A 74 21.20 -2.32 -2.94
N GLU A 75 21.51 -1.85 -4.15
CA GLU A 75 20.58 -1.06 -4.95
C GLU A 75 19.32 -1.86 -5.32
N ALA A 76 19.46 -3.14 -5.67
CA ALA A 76 18.34 -4.02 -5.91
C ALA A 76 17.44 -4.17 -4.67
N ASN A 77 18.04 -4.39 -3.49
CA ASN A 77 17.30 -4.49 -2.23
C ASN A 77 16.58 -3.17 -1.88
N CYS A 78 17.21 -2.02 -2.10
CA CYS A 78 16.57 -0.72 -1.90
C CYS A 78 15.36 -0.54 -2.82
N ARG A 79 15.50 -0.85 -4.12
CA ARG A 79 14.39 -0.78 -5.08
C ARG A 79 13.25 -1.74 -4.70
N GLU A 80 13.58 -2.95 -4.25
CA GLU A 80 12.58 -3.92 -3.78
C GLU A 80 11.85 -3.40 -2.53
N GLN A 81 12.57 -2.84 -1.56
CA GLN A 81 11.99 -2.32 -0.33
C GLN A 81 11.09 -1.10 -0.60
N GLU A 82 11.49 -0.21 -1.51
CA GLU A 82 10.65 0.90 -1.95
C GLU A 82 9.37 0.41 -2.64
N ALA A 83 9.47 -0.58 -3.52
CA ALA A 83 8.32 -1.16 -4.19
C ALA A 83 7.35 -1.81 -3.19
N LYS A 84 7.87 -2.59 -2.24
CA LYS A 84 7.08 -3.18 -1.14
C LYS A 84 6.40 -2.10 -0.30
N GLY A 85 7.14 -1.07 0.10
CA GLY A 85 6.59 0.03 0.90
C GLY A 85 5.48 0.79 0.18
N ARG A 86 5.60 0.97 -1.15
CA ARG A 86 4.53 1.57 -1.97
C ARG A 86 3.30 0.67 -2.05
N LEU A 87 3.50 -0.62 -2.27
CA LEU A 87 2.41 -1.60 -2.36
C LEU A 87 1.64 -1.71 -1.04
N GLU A 88 2.33 -1.76 0.10
CA GLU A 88 1.69 -1.79 1.41
C GLU A 88 0.88 -0.52 1.69
N ARG A 89 1.40 0.66 1.31
CA ARG A 89 0.64 1.91 1.39
C ARG A 89 -0.64 1.86 0.56
N GLN A 90 -0.52 1.42 -0.70
CA GLN A 90 -1.66 1.29 -1.59
C GLN A 90 -2.70 0.31 -1.03
N ARG A 91 -2.25 -0.83 -0.50
CA ARG A 91 -3.12 -1.80 0.15
C ARG A 91 -3.89 -1.20 1.32
N ILE A 92 -3.23 -0.43 2.18
CA ILE A 92 -3.88 0.25 3.30
C ILE A 92 -4.91 1.26 2.79
N GLU A 93 -4.59 2.03 1.75
CA GLU A 93 -5.52 2.99 1.14
C GLU A 93 -6.75 2.29 0.57
N ASP A 94 -6.56 1.16 -0.11
CA ASP A 94 -7.64 0.33 -0.65
C ASP A 94 -8.51 -0.27 0.47
N GLU A 95 -7.89 -0.79 1.54
CA GLU A 95 -8.59 -1.31 2.73
C GLU A 95 -9.39 -0.20 3.43
N VAL A 96 -8.84 1.01 3.57
CA VAL A 96 -9.55 2.17 4.11
C VAL A 96 -10.73 2.58 3.23
N ALA A 97 -10.57 2.56 1.91
CA ALA A 97 -11.65 2.86 0.98
C ALA A 97 -12.77 1.81 1.06
N ALA A 98 -12.41 0.53 1.12
CA ALA A 98 -13.34 -0.57 1.30
C ALA A 98 -14.11 -0.44 2.62
N GLU A 99 -13.43 -0.12 3.72
CA GLU A 99 -14.11 0.02 5.01
C GLU A 99 -15.01 1.26 5.10
N LYS A 100 -14.65 2.37 4.44
CA LYS A 100 -15.59 3.50 4.29
C LYS A 100 -16.85 3.10 3.53
N GLY A 101 -16.71 2.28 2.48
CA GLY A 101 -17.86 1.75 1.74
C GLY A 101 -18.73 0.84 2.61
N ARG A 102 -18.09 -0.04 3.38
CA ARG A 102 -18.77 -0.96 4.30
C ARG A 102 -19.51 -0.22 5.42
N GLN A 103 -18.92 0.82 5.99
CA GLN A 103 -19.56 1.65 7.01
C GLN A 103 -20.86 2.28 6.47
N ARG A 104 -20.81 2.90 5.29
CA ARG A 104 -21.99 3.50 4.65
C ARG A 104 -23.08 2.47 4.36
N LEU A 105 -22.68 1.28 3.90
CA LEU A 105 -23.63 0.19 3.66
C LEU A 105 -24.32 -0.23 4.96
N LEU A 106 -23.57 -0.35 6.06
CA LEU A 106 -24.13 -0.71 7.35
C LEU A 106 -25.07 0.38 7.89
N GLU A 107 -24.71 1.65 7.76
CA GLU A 107 -25.56 2.78 8.13
C GLU A 107 -26.90 2.73 7.39
N LEU A 108 -26.87 2.54 6.06
CA LEU A 108 -28.07 2.42 5.24
C LEU A 108 -28.90 1.18 5.58
N GLN A 109 -28.26 0.05 5.92
CA GLN A 109 -28.96 -1.16 6.35
C GLN A 109 -29.70 -0.96 7.68
N VAL A 110 -29.06 -0.29 8.64
CA VAL A 110 -29.69 0.03 9.94
C VAL A 110 -30.86 0.98 9.74
N GLU A 111 -30.70 2.02 8.91
CA GLU A 111 -31.78 2.96 8.58
C GLU A 111 -32.94 2.25 7.88
N SER A 112 -32.65 1.38 6.92
CA SER A 112 -33.67 0.59 6.21
C SER A 112 -34.40 -0.36 7.14
N ALA A 113 -33.68 -1.08 8.01
CA ALA A 113 -34.29 -1.99 8.99
C ALA A 113 -35.16 -1.24 10.01
N ALA A 114 -34.74 -0.05 10.47
CA ALA A 114 -35.54 0.80 11.34
C ALA A 114 -36.81 1.30 10.64
N MET A 115 -36.69 1.73 9.38
CA MET A 115 -37.84 2.15 8.56
C MET A 115 -38.81 1.00 8.29
N GLU A 116 -38.29 -0.20 7.99
CA GLU A 116 -39.10 -1.40 7.78
C GLU A 116 -39.84 -1.80 9.06
N SER A 117 -39.16 -1.85 10.21
CA SER A 117 -39.75 -2.18 11.50
C SER A 117 -40.84 -1.17 11.91
N THR A 118 -40.55 0.12 11.78
CA THR A 118 -41.54 1.17 12.10
C THR A 118 -42.70 1.17 11.10
N GLY A 119 -42.43 0.91 9.82
CA GLY A 119 -43.44 0.75 8.78
C GLY A 119 -44.39 -0.42 9.07
N GLN A 120 -43.84 -1.58 9.44
CA GLN A 120 -44.61 -2.75 9.81
C GLN A 120 -45.45 -2.50 11.06
N ALA A 121 -44.84 -1.97 12.14
CA ALA A 121 -45.57 -1.67 13.38
C ALA A 121 -46.70 -0.66 13.15
N LYS A 122 -46.45 0.38 12.33
CA LYS A 122 -47.46 1.38 11.96
C LYS A 122 -48.57 0.75 11.13
N ALA A 123 -48.24 -0.06 10.13
CA ALA A 123 -49.23 -0.75 9.29
C ALA A 123 -50.11 -1.69 10.13
N GLU A 124 -49.51 -2.46 11.04
CA GLU A 124 -50.24 -3.34 11.96
C GLU A 124 -51.14 -2.55 12.91
N ALA A 125 -50.65 -1.46 13.50
CA ALA A 125 -51.44 -0.61 14.38
C ALA A 125 -52.63 0.04 13.66
N MET A 126 -52.42 0.56 12.45
CA MET A 126 -53.49 1.13 11.62
C MET A 126 -54.53 0.06 11.24
N SER A 127 -54.07 -1.12 10.80
CA SER A 127 -54.96 -2.24 10.45
C SER A 127 -55.82 -2.69 11.64
N ARG A 128 -55.22 -2.82 12.83
CA ARG A 128 -55.96 -3.15 14.07
C ARG A 128 -56.97 -2.06 14.42
N ALA A 129 -56.56 -0.79 14.39
CA ALA A 129 -57.45 0.32 14.68
C ALA A 129 -58.64 0.37 13.71
N GLU A 130 -58.39 0.15 12.41
CA GLU A 130 -59.44 0.10 11.39
C GLU A 130 -60.39 -1.09 11.60
N SER A 131 -59.85 -2.27 11.90
CA SER A 131 -60.66 -3.44 12.28
C SER A 131 -61.57 -3.14 13.48
N SER A 132 -61.03 -2.53 14.54
CA SER A 132 -61.82 -2.15 15.71
C SER A 132 -62.90 -1.12 15.40
N ILE A 133 -62.63 -0.16 14.49
CA ILE A 133 -63.64 0.81 14.04
C ILE A 133 -64.76 0.12 13.28
N ILE A 134 -64.43 -0.84 12.40
CA ILE A 134 -65.42 -1.61 11.63
C ILE A 134 -66.29 -2.45 12.58
N GLU A 135 -65.67 -3.17 13.53
CA GLU A 135 -66.41 -3.94 14.52
C GLU A 135 -67.31 -3.06 15.39
N ALA A 136 -66.80 -1.93 15.89
CA ALA A 136 -67.58 -0.98 16.67
C ALA A 136 -68.80 -0.46 15.87
N LYS A 137 -68.61 -0.07 14.60
CA LYS A 137 -69.73 0.33 13.73
C LYS A 137 -70.73 -0.81 13.54
N GLY A 138 -70.26 -2.02 13.24
CA GLY A 138 -71.11 -3.20 13.06
C GLY A 138 -71.91 -3.56 14.31
N THR A 139 -71.31 -3.45 15.51
CA THR A 139 -72.04 -3.69 16.78
C THR A 139 -73.14 -2.66 17.02
N VAL A 140 -72.88 -1.38 16.75
CA VAL A 140 -73.89 -0.31 16.87
C VAL A 140 -75.04 -0.54 15.89
N GLU A 141 -74.74 -0.86 14.63
CA GLU A 141 -75.77 -1.19 13.64
C GLU A 141 -76.58 -2.42 14.03
N ARG A 142 -75.93 -3.49 14.49
CA ARG A 142 -76.60 -4.70 14.96
C ARG A 142 -77.51 -4.42 16.16
N ALA A 143 -77.07 -3.57 17.09
CA ALA A 143 -77.88 -3.15 18.23
C ALA A 143 -79.11 -2.32 17.79
N LYS A 144 -78.95 -1.40 16.83
CA LYS A 144 -80.06 -0.63 16.25
C LYS A 144 -81.09 -1.54 15.58
N LEU A 145 -80.64 -2.44 14.71
CA LEU A 145 -81.52 -3.40 14.01
C LEU A 145 -82.25 -4.31 15.01
N LYS A 146 -81.56 -4.76 16.06
CA LYS A 146 -82.17 -5.58 17.12
C LYS A 146 -83.23 -4.80 17.90
N SER A 147 -82.97 -3.52 18.21
CA SER A 147 -83.95 -2.64 18.86
C SER A 147 -85.19 -2.45 18.00
N GLN A 148 -84.99 -2.14 16.70
CA GLN A 148 -86.09 -2.00 15.73
C GLN A 148 -86.91 -3.28 15.59
N ALA A 149 -86.25 -4.45 15.54
CA ALA A 149 -86.94 -5.73 15.48
C ALA A 149 -87.79 -5.98 16.75
N LEU A 150 -87.24 -5.69 17.93
CA LEU A 150 -87.96 -5.85 19.21
C LEU A 150 -89.16 -4.88 19.33
N GLU A 151 -89.00 -3.64 18.85
CA GLU A 151 -90.09 -2.66 18.75
C GLU A 151 -91.22 -3.17 17.83
N LEU A 152 -90.88 -3.67 16.64
CA LEU A 152 -91.88 -4.26 15.74
C LEU A 152 -92.59 -5.47 16.37
N GLU A 153 -91.85 -6.33 17.06
CA GLU A 153 -92.40 -7.50 17.74
C GLU A 153 -93.38 -7.10 18.86
N THR A 154 -92.99 -6.14 19.69
CA THR A 154 -93.84 -5.61 20.79
C THR A 154 -95.06 -4.86 20.28
N VAL A 155 -94.94 -4.07 19.20
CA VAL A 155 -96.09 -3.47 18.50
C VAL A 155 -97.00 -4.55 17.94
N GLY A 156 -96.44 -5.63 17.37
CA GLY A 156 -97.21 -6.80 16.92
C GLY A 156 -97.97 -7.49 18.05
N TYR A 157 -97.32 -7.74 19.19
CA TYR A 157 -97.95 -8.35 20.36
C TYR A 157 -99.07 -7.47 20.94
N THR A 158 -98.84 -6.15 21.05
CA THR A 158 -99.86 -5.22 21.52
C THR A 158 -101.04 -5.13 20.55
N PHE A 159 -100.81 -5.13 19.24
CA PHE A 159 -101.88 -5.20 18.24
C PHE A 159 -102.71 -6.49 18.35
N CYS A 160 -102.06 -7.64 18.58
CA CYS A 160 -102.72 -8.93 18.76
C CYS A 160 -103.55 -8.98 20.05
N LEU A 161 -103.00 -8.49 21.17
CA LEU A 161 -103.73 -8.39 22.44
C LEU A 161 -104.93 -7.43 22.35
N ARG A 162 -104.78 -6.31 21.64
CA ARG A 162 -105.86 -5.33 21.45
C ARG A 162 -106.98 -5.87 20.56
N SER A 163 -106.64 -6.66 19.54
CA SER A 163 -107.62 -7.38 18.70
C SER A 163 -108.37 -8.47 19.46
N ARG A 164 -107.75 -9.05 20.50
CA ARG A 164 -108.32 -10.10 21.34
C ARG A 164 -109.18 -9.58 22.50
N ILE A 165 -109.11 -8.27 22.80
CA ILE A 165 -109.98 -7.56 23.75
C ILE A 165 -111.22 -6.97 23.04
N LEU A 166 -111.19 -6.88 21.71
CA LEU A 166 -112.26 -6.33 20.86
C LEU A 166 -113.21 -7.40 20.27
N TYR A 167 -113.13 -8.65 20.75
CA TYR A 167 -114.08 -9.74 20.47
C TYR A 167 -114.65 -10.32 21.76
#